data_AF-A0A6B2XM39-F1
#
_entry.id   AF-A0A6B2XM39-F1
#
_cell.length_a   1.000
_cell.length_b   1.000
_cell.length_c   1.000
_cell.angle_alpha   90.00
_cell.angle_beta   90.00
_cell.angle_gamma   90.00
#
_symmetry.space_group_name_H-M   'P 1'
#
loop_
_entity.id
_entity.type
_entity.pdbx_description
1 polymer ?
#
loop_
_entity_poly.entity_id
_entity_poly.type
_entity_poly.pdbx_seq_one_letter_code
_entity_poly.pdbx_strand_id
1 'polypeptide(L)'
;MVALLRGGAGTPVVLHLTRDGADLTETLRREQLHTEPVTVRELPGGITVIKVASFSRGSGEQVRAAVRAAKPGAGFMLDLRGNPGGLVTEAVTAASAFLDGGLVATYDVRGAQRALYASPGGDTARPLVTLVDGGTMSAA
;
A
#
# COMPACT_ATOMS: atom_id res chain seq x y z
N MET A 1 12.01 -20.06 1.72
CA MET A 1 12.19 -19.24 2.94
C MET A 1 10.86 -18.79 3.55
N VAL A 2 10.00 -18.05 2.82
CA VAL A 2 8.68 -17.58 3.34
C VAL A 2 7.73 -18.71 3.76
N ALA A 3 7.80 -19.88 3.12
CA ALA A 3 6.96 -21.03 3.47
C ALA A 3 7.16 -21.53 4.91
N LEU A 4 8.37 -21.41 5.46
CA LEU A 4 8.69 -21.83 6.85
C LEU A 4 8.12 -20.86 7.89
N LEU A 5 7.87 -19.62 7.49
CA LEU A 5 7.24 -18.59 8.32
C LEU A 5 5.71 -18.74 8.33
N ARG A 6 5.12 -19.39 7.31
CA ARG A 6 3.68 -19.67 7.25
C ARG A 6 3.35 -20.92 8.09
N GLY A 7 2.17 -20.93 8.68
CA GLY A 7 1.69 -22.00 9.55
C GLY A 7 0.35 -21.62 10.17
N GLY A 8 -0.30 -22.55 10.85
CA GLY A 8 -1.58 -22.28 11.52
C GLY A 8 -1.47 -21.14 12.53
N ALA A 9 -2.49 -20.30 12.61
CA ALA A 9 -2.57 -19.27 13.65
C ALA A 9 -2.43 -19.92 15.05
N GLY A 10 -1.69 -19.25 15.94
CA GLY A 10 -1.35 -19.76 17.27
C GLY A 10 -0.10 -20.64 17.35
N THR A 11 0.42 -21.15 16.22
CA THR A 11 1.62 -22.01 16.24
C THR A 11 2.92 -21.20 16.42
N PRO A 12 3.95 -21.72 17.11
CA PRO A 12 5.22 -21.04 17.30
C PRO A 12 6.13 -21.15 16.06
N VAL A 13 6.96 -20.12 15.83
CA VAL A 13 8.06 -20.12 14.86
C VAL A 13 9.32 -19.58 15.54
N VAL A 14 10.45 -20.27 15.36
CA VAL A 14 11.75 -19.83 15.86
C VAL A 14 12.49 -19.12 14.74
N LEU A 15 12.97 -17.91 15.01
CA LEU A 15 13.74 -17.09 14.08
C LEU A 15 15.17 -16.93 14.62
N HIS A 16 16.15 -17.26 13.79
CA HIS A 16 17.54 -16.86 13.99
C HIS A 16 17.80 -15.61 13.14
N LEU A 17 18.19 -14.52 13.77
CA LEU A 17 18.34 -13.19 13.16
C LEU A 17 19.74 -12.65 13.49
N THR A 18 20.40 -12.00 12.54
CA THR A 18 21.63 -11.25 12.81
C THR A 18 21.31 -9.76 12.72
N ARG A 19 21.57 -9.00 13.79
CA ARG A 19 21.35 -7.55 13.87
C ARG A 19 22.57 -6.88 14.49
N ASP A 20 23.11 -5.87 13.82
CA ASP A 20 24.31 -5.14 14.26
C ASP A 20 25.51 -6.04 14.61
N GLY A 21 25.65 -7.16 13.89
CA GLY A 21 26.71 -8.15 14.09
C GLY A 21 26.47 -9.14 15.24
N ALA A 22 25.35 -9.04 15.96
CA ALA A 22 24.95 -10.00 16.98
C ALA A 22 23.90 -10.98 16.48
N ASP A 23 24.05 -12.26 16.83
CA ASP A 23 23.05 -13.29 16.56
C ASP A 23 21.99 -13.33 17.68
N LEU A 24 20.72 -13.31 17.27
CA LEU A 24 19.54 -13.30 18.12
C LEU A 24 18.65 -14.49 17.76
N THR A 25 18.07 -15.15 18.76
CA THR A 25 17.06 -16.19 18.57
C THR A 25 15.76 -15.77 19.24
N GLU A 26 14.69 -15.65 18.46
CA GLU A 26 13.37 -15.21 18.94
C GLU A 26 12.30 -16.25 18.60
N THR A 27 11.38 -16.49 19.54
CA THR A 27 10.20 -17.34 19.30
C THR A 27 8.98 -16.43 19.12
N LEU A 28 8.42 -16.41 17.91
CA LEU A 28 7.20 -15.68 17.61
C LEU A 28 6.01 -16.62 17.54
N ARG A 29 4.82 -16.12 17.89
CA ARG A 29 3.56 -16.81 17.64
C ARG A 29 2.96 -16.33 16.32
N ARG A 30 2.56 -17.25 15.46
CA ARG A 30 1.82 -16.91 14.24
C ARG A 30 0.44 -16.39 14.59
N GLU A 31 -0.01 -15.37 13.90
CA GLU A 31 -1.34 -14.79 14.08
C GLU A 31 -2.02 -14.58 12.73
N GLN A 32 -3.35 -14.68 12.71
CA GLN A 32 -4.14 -14.33 11.53
C GLN A 32 -4.33 -12.81 11.50
N LEU A 33 -3.54 -12.15 10.66
CA LEU A 33 -3.62 -10.71 10.45
C LEU A 33 -4.96 -10.34 9.79
N HIS A 34 -5.83 -9.68 10.56
CA HIS A 34 -6.95 -8.89 10.04
C HIS A 34 -6.48 -7.46 9.91
N THR A 35 -5.69 -7.17 8.88
CA THR A 35 -5.24 -5.80 8.62
C THR A 35 -6.23 -5.10 7.70
N GLU A 36 -6.81 -4.00 8.16
CA GLU A 36 -7.46 -3.05 7.26
C GLU A 36 -6.39 -2.50 6.30
N PRO A 37 -6.52 -2.71 4.98
CA PRO A 37 -5.47 -2.34 4.04
C PRO A 37 -5.38 -0.83 3.85
N VAL A 38 -6.46 -0.09 4.11
CA VAL A 38 -6.53 1.37 4.02
C VAL A 38 -7.13 1.95 5.29
N THR A 39 -6.48 2.94 5.88
CA THR A 39 -7.02 3.71 7.00
C THR A 39 -6.99 5.20 6.66
N VAL A 40 -8.00 5.93 7.12
CA VAL A 40 -8.18 7.36 6.81
C VAL A 40 -8.26 8.15 8.10
N ARG A 41 -7.55 9.27 8.17
CA ARG A 41 -7.66 10.22 9.27
C ARG A 41 -7.52 11.64 8.78
N GLU A 42 -8.23 12.57 9.42
CA GLU A 42 -8.06 14.00 9.18
C GLU A 42 -7.03 14.59 10.14
N LEU A 43 -6.20 15.50 9.62
CA LEU A 43 -5.30 16.32 10.41
C LEU A 43 -5.79 17.78 10.45
N PRO A 44 -5.39 18.55 11.48
CA PRO A 44 -5.55 20.00 11.47
C PRO A 44 -4.97 20.62 10.20
N GLY A 45 -5.61 21.68 9.70
CA GLY A 45 -5.19 22.34 8.45
C GLY A 45 -5.82 21.75 7.18
N GLY A 46 -6.81 20.86 7.30
CA GLY A 46 -7.56 20.35 6.15
C GLY A 46 -6.81 19.30 5.34
N ILE A 47 -6.01 18.46 6.01
CA ILE A 47 -5.25 17.39 5.35
C ILE A 47 -5.94 16.05 5.63
N THR A 48 -6.28 15.32 4.56
CA THR A 48 -6.75 13.93 4.64
C THR A 48 -5.58 12.99 4.44
N VAL A 49 -5.26 12.23 5.47
CA VAL A 49 -4.22 11.20 5.43
C VAL A 49 -4.85 9.86 5.08
N ILE A 50 -4.39 9.27 3.99
CA ILE A 50 -4.80 7.96 3.52
C ILE A 50 -3.58 7.04 3.66
N LYS A 51 -3.59 6.18 4.66
CA LYS A 51 -2.51 5.20 4.86
C LYS A 51 -2.89 3.90 4.18
N VAL A 52 -2.05 3.42 3.26
CA VAL A 52 -2.22 2.13 2.60
C VAL A 52 -1.16 1.17 3.13
N ALA A 53 -1.58 0.19 3.93
CA ALA A 53 -0.68 -0.79 4.53
C ALA A 53 -0.29 -1.91 3.53
N SER A 54 -1.17 -2.22 2.58
CA SER A 54 -0.89 -3.13 1.47
C SER A 54 -1.89 -2.94 0.33
N PHE A 55 -1.48 -3.24 -0.90
CA PHE A 55 -2.37 -3.24 -2.07
C PHE A 55 -3.12 -4.58 -2.19
N SER A 56 -3.99 -4.87 -1.23
CA SER A 56 -4.85 -6.06 -1.25
C SER A 56 -6.16 -5.79 -2.00
N ARG A 57 -6.93 -6.85 -2.27
CA ARG A 57 -8.18 -6.74 -3.03
C ARG A 57 -9.13 -5.69 -2.43
N GLY A 58 -9.55 -4.73 -3.25
CA GLY A 58 -10.47 -3.65 -2.86
C GLY A 58 -9.79 -2.43 -2.22
N SER A 59 -8.49 -2.48 -1.93
CA SER A 59 -7.76 -1.33 -1.36
C SER A 59 -7.77 -0.12 -2.29
N GLY A 60 -7.70 -0.31 -3.61
CA GLY A 60 -7.75 0.80 -4.56
C GLY A 60 -9.07 1.56 -4.51
N GLU A 61 -10.20 0.86 -4.43
CA GLU A 61 -11.51 1.50 -4.30
C GLU A 61 -11.71 2.17 -2.94
N GLN A 62 -11.11 1.62 -1.87
CA GLN A 62 -11.09 2.29 -0.56
C GLN A 62 -10.34 3.64 -0.62
N VAL A 63 -9.19 3.70 -1.32
CA VAL A 63 -8.47 4.97 -1.56
C VAL A 63 -9.34 5.95 -2.35
N ARG A 64 -9.97 5.51 -3.45
CA ARG A 64 -10.85 6.37 -4.26
C ARG A 64 -12.04 6.89 -3.44
N ALA A 65 -12.64 6.05 -2.61
CA ALA A 65 -13.72 6.45 -1.72
C ALA A 65 -13.26 7.51 -0.70
N ALA A 66 -12.06 7.35 -0.12
CA ALA A 66 -11.49 8.33 0.80
C ALA A 66 -11.25 9.69 0.13
N VAL A 67 -10.74 9.70 -1.10
CA VAL A 67 -10.53 10.94 -1.89
C VAL A 67 -11.86 11.63 -2.21
N ARG A 68 -12.90 10.87 -2.57
CA ARG A 68 -14.25 11.41 -2.83
C ARG A 68 -14.93 11.96 -1.57
N ALA A 69 -14.72 11.32 -0.43
CA ALA A 69 -15.34 11.72 0.85
C ALA A 69 -14.61 12.90 1.52
N ALA A 70 -13.38 13.21 1.12
CA ALA A 70 -12.60 14.29 1.69
C ALA A 70 -13.24 15.67 1.42
N LYS A 71 -13.11 16.56 2.40
CA LYS A 71 -13.70 17.90 2.35
C LYS A 71 -13.23 18.71 1.12
N PRO A 72 -14.07 19.63 0.61
CA PRO A 72 -13.65 20.59 -0.40
C PRO A 72 -12.39 21.34 0.05
N GLY A 73 -11.41 21.47 -0.85
CA GLY A 73 -10.14 22.14 -0.57
C GLY A 73 -9.15 21.35 0.31
N ALA A 74 -9.47 20.10 0.70
CA ALA A 74 -8.53 19.29 1.47
C ALA A 74 -7.27 18.95 0.65
N GLY A 75 -6.12 18.93 1.31
CA GLY A 75 -4.91 18.31 0.76
C GLY A 75 -4.83 16.82 1.12
N PHE A 76 -4.10 16.04 0.34
CA PHE A 76 -3.92 14.61 0.56
C PHE A 76 -2.49 14.27 0.99
N MET A 77 -2.38 13.39 1.98
CA MET A 77 -1.14 12.67 2.28
C MET A 77 -1.38 11.18 2.10
N LEU A 78 -0.74 10.59 1.09
CA LEU A 78 -0.74 9.15 0.86
C LEU A 78 0.44 8.53 1.62
N ASP A 79 0.17 7.86 2.73
CA ASP A 79 1.20 7.23 3.58
C ASP A 79 1.39 5.76 3.18
N LEU A 80 2.51 5.47 2.53
CA LEU A 80 2.91 4.14 2.03
C LEU A 80 4.09 3.56 2.82
N ARG A 81 4.43 4.14 3.97
CA ARG A 81 5.50 3.65 4.85
C ARG A 81 5.21 2.23 5.34
N GLY A 82 6.21 1.37 5.23
CA GLY A 82 6.10 -0.04 5.57
C GLY A 82 5.17 -0.86 4.66
N ASN A 83 4.71 -0.31 3.53
CA ASN A 83 3.86 -1.03 2.58
C ASN A 83 4.71 -1.93 1.66
N PRO A 84 4.61 -3.28 1.77
CA PRO A 84 5.43 -4.20 0.99
C PRO A 84 4.92 -4.38 -0.46
N GLY A 85 3.90 -3.62 -0.87
CA GLY A 85 3.26 -3.69 -2.17
C GLY A 85 1.98 -4.52 -2.15
N GLY A 86 1.76 -5.29 -3.22
CA GLY A 86 0.56 -6.11 -3.40
C GLY A 86 0.16 -6.22 -4.87
N LEU A 87 -1.14 -6.23 -5.13
CA LEU A 87 -1.70 -6.34 -6.47
C LEU A 87 -1.46 -5.04 -7.24
N VAL A 88 -0.73 -5.11 -8.34
CA VAL A 88 -0.46 -3.94 -9.20
C VAL A 88 -1.74 -3.29 -9.72
N THR A 89 -2.80 -4.08 -9.94
CA THR A 89 -4.11 -3.57 -10.34
C THR A 89 -4.75 -2.69 -9.27
N GLU A 90 -4.55 -3.01 -7.98
CA GLU A 90 -5.08 -2.21 -6.87
C GLU A 90 -4.29 -0.90 -6.72
N ALA A 91 -2.98 -0.94 -6.94
CA ALA A 91 -2.15 0.26 -6.97
C ALA A 91 -2.55 1.20 -8.12
N VAL A 92 -2.84 0.66 -9.32
CA VAL A 92 -3.33 1.46 -10.45
C VAL A 92 -4.72 2.04 -10.16
N THR A 93 -5.61 1.29 -9.54
CA THR A 93 -6.92 1.79 -9.11
C THR A 93 -6.77 2.89 -8.06
N ALA A 94 -5.86 2.75 -7.09
CA ALA A 94 -5.55 3.78 -6.11
C ALA A 94 -4.97 5.05 -6.77
N ALA A 95 -4.03 4.89 -7.70
CA ALA A 95 -3.44 6.00 -8.46
C ALA A 95 -4.50 6.75 -9.28
N SER A 96 -5.50 6.04 -9.80
CA SER A 96 -6.64 6.63 -10.52
C SER A 96 -7.52 7.53 -9.63
N ALA A 97 -7.33 7.53 -8.30
CA ALA A 97 -7.97 8.53 -7.43
C ALA A 97 -7.39 9.93 -7.64
N PHE A 98 -6.16 10.04 -8.14
CA PHE A 98 -5.38 11.27 -8.24
C PHE A 98 -4.94 11.62 -9.67
N LEU A 99 -5.31 10.78 -10.64
CA LEU A 99 -4.93 10.91 -12.05
C LEU A 99 -6.18 10.93 -12.92
N ASP A 100 -6.21 11.80 -13.92
CA ASP A 100 -7.28 11.87 -14.91
C ASP A 100 -6.93 11.06 -16.17
N GLY A 101 -6.64 9.77 -15.96
CA GLY A 101 -6.11 8.89 -17.01
C GLY A 101 -4.60 8.95 -17.19
N GLY A 102 -4.11 8.31 -18.25
CA GLY A 102 -2.69 8.22 -18.57
C GLY A 102 -2.03 6.91 -18.15
N LEU A 103 -0.80 6.70 -18.64
CA LEU A 103 0.00 5.49 -18.36
C LEU A 103 0.50 5.52 -16.91
N VAL A 104 0.25 4.45 -16.16
CA VAL A 104 0.69 4.31 -14.75
C VAL A 104 1.87 3.37 -14.63
N ALA A 105 1.79 2.21 -15.27
CA ALA A 105 2.84 1.20 -15.19
C ALA A 105 2.91 0.38 -16.47
N THR A 106 4.09 -0.14 -16.77
CA THR A 106 4.30 -1.16 -17.81
C THR A 106 4.95 -2.39 -17.20
N TYR A 107 4.58 -3.57 -17.69
CA TYR A 107 5.20 -4.82 -17.28
C TYR A 107 5.35 -5.74 -18.49
N ASP A 108 6.40 -6.56 -18.49
CA ASP A 108 6.62 -7.57 -19.52
C ASP A 108 6.04 -8.91 -19.10
N VAL A 109 5.34 -9.58 -20.02
CA VAL A 109 4.95 -10.98 -19.86
C VAL A 109 5.47 -11.76 -21.06
N ARG A 110 6.59 -12.46 -20.87
CA ARG A 110 7.20 -13.35 -21.88
C ARG A 110 7.52 -12.62 -23.19
N GLY A 111 8.09 -11.43 -23.11
CA GLY A 111 8.45 -10.59 -24.25
C GLY A 111 7.29 -9.77 -24.82
N ALA A 112 6.10 -9.86 -24.23
CA ALA A 112 4.97 -9.00 -24.56
C ALA A 112 4.82 -7.89 -23.52
N GLN A 113 5.12 -6.65 -23.92
CA GLN A 113 4.91 -5.48 -23.09
C GLN A 113 3.40 -5.25 -22.86
N ARG A 114 3.03 -5.03 -21.61
CA ARG A 114 1.70 -4.67 -21.15
C ARG A 114 1.76 -3.30 -20.48
N ALA A 115 0.67 -2.56 -20.58
CA ALA A 115 0.51 -1.23 -20.01
C ALA A 115 -0.76 -1.19 -19.16
N LEU A 116 -0.66 -0.54 -18.01
CA LEU A 116 -1.77 -0.25 -17.11
C LEU A 116 -1.99 1.25 -17.09
N TYR A 117 -3.25 1.64 -17.23
CA TYR A 117 -3.66 3.03 -17.34
C TYR A 117 -4.54 3.40 -16.17
N ALA A 118 -4.43 4.65 -15.73
CA ALA A 118 -5.37 5.21 -14.78
C ALA A 118 -6.75 5.33 -15.42
N SER A 119 -7.79 5.15 -14.62
CA SER A 119 -9.15 5.54 -15.01
C SER A 119 -9.28 7.06 -14.99
N PRO A 120 -10.05 7.67 -15.90
CA PRO A 120 -10.34 9.10 -15.85
C PRO A 120 -11.23 9.46 -14.65
N GLY A 121 -11.31 10.76 -14.35
CA GLY A 121 -12.11 11.33 -13.26
C GLY A 121 -11.43 11.33 -11.90
N GLY A 122 -10.10 11.15 -11.84
CA GLY A 122 -9.31 11.34 -10.64
C GLY A 122 -9.16 12.82 -10.26
N ASP A 123 -8.84 13.08 -9.00
CA ASP A 123 -8.64 14.42 -8.49
C ASP A 123 -7.23 14.93 -8.78
N THR A 124 -7.13 15.82 -9.77
CA THR A 124 -5.87 16.44 -10.19
C THR A 124 -5.72 17.88 -9.69
N ALA A 125 -6.71 18.39 -8.95
CA ALA A 125 -6.77 19.80 -8.53
C ALA A 125 -6.31 19.99 -7.08
N ARG A 126 -6.61 19.03 -6.19
CA ARG A 126 -6.21 19.09 -4.79
C ARG A 126 -4.77 18.60 -4.61
N PRO A 127 -3.97 19.25 -3.74
CA PRO A 127 -2.56 18.91 -3.58
C PRO A 127 -2.40 17.51 -2.97
N LEU A 128 -1.43 16.73 -3.47
CA LEU A 128 -1.08 15.41 -2.99
C LEU A 128 0.40 15.34 -2.61
N VAL A 129 0.69 14.74 -1.46
CA VAL A 129 2.03 14.32 -1.06
C VAL A 129 2.02 12.82 -0.78
N THR A 130 3.03 12.11 -1.27
CA THR A 130 3.23 10.68 -0.97
C THR A 130 4.40 10.50 -0.02
N LEU A 131 4.21 9.73 1.04
CA LEU A 131 5.21 9.44 2.06
C LEU A 131 5.64 7.97 1.99
N VAL A 132 6.95 7.73 1.88
CA VAL A 132 7.58 6.41 1.70
C VAL A 132 8.73 6.22 2.68
N ASP A 133 9.14 4.97 2.93
CA ASP A 133 10.33 4.62 3.71
C ASP A 133 11.02 3.35 3.18
N GLY A 134 12.03 2.85 3.89
CA GLY A 134 12.77 1.64 3.49
C GLY A 134 11.95 0.35 3.47
N GLY A 135 10.71 0.37 3.98
CA GLY A 135 9.77 -0.74 3.88
C GLY A 135 8.80 -0.63 2.70
N THR A 136 8.78 0.49 1.97
CA THR A 136 7.97 0.69 0.77
C THR A 136 8.57 -0.07 -0.41
N MET A 137 7.79 -1.00 -1.00
CA MET A 137 8.30 -1.88 -2.07
C MET A 137 7.24 -2.24 -3.12
N SER A 138 7.70 -2.62 -4.32
CA SER A 138 6.92 -3.24 -5.39
C SER A 138 5.79 -2.36 -5.91
N ALA A 139 4.53 -2.67 -5.61
CA ALA A 139 3.36 -1.90 -6.08
C ALA A 139 3.14 -0.60 -5.29
N ALA A 140 3.88 -0.40 -4.18
CA ALA A 140 3.82 0.78 -3.33
C ALA A 140 4.82 1.85 -3.74
#